data_AF-A0A3N5RG32-F1
#
_entry.id   AF-A0A3N5RG32-F1
#
_cell.length_a   1.000
_cell.length_b   1.000
_cell.length_c   1.000
_cell.angle_alpha   90.00
_cell.angle_beta   90.00
_cell.angle_gamma   90.00
#
_symmetry.space_group_name_H-M   'P 1'
#
loop_
_entity.id
_entity.type
_entity.pdbx_description
1 polymer ?
#
loop_
_entity_poly.entity_id
_entity_poly.type
_entity_poly.pdbx_seq_one_letter_code
_entity_poly.pdbx_strand_id
1 'polypeptide(L)'
;MQNTTLSRPTFSKVQGPAPSPLLQGLLILLGGVSLFLILVLSTVIGYDKAHKGQVFPGVSVAGIDLTGMTPVEASNAISERLNYPERGQVAFQEGSSIWVARPKELGLYLDSQASAMAAYETGRQGTIFERLTAQFSAWRSGVDLPPLLVYDERAARDYLTGLANEIDKPI
;
A
#
# COMPACT_ATOMS: atom_id res chain seq x y z
N MET A 1 50.23 -40.00 -72.92
CA MET A 1 50.11 -39.89 -71.45
C MET A 1 49.09 -38.79 -71.17
N GLN A 2 47.92 -39.15 -70.64
CA GLN A 2 46.77 -38.24 -70.47
C GLN A 2 46.88 -37.54 -69.12
N ASN A 3 46.92 -36.22 -69.09
CA ASN A 3 46.89 -35.45 -67.85
C ASN A 3 45.44 -35.30 -67.38
N THR A 4 45.12 -35.94 -66.25
CA THR A 4 43.83 -35.85 -65.57
C THR A 4 43.77 -34.54 -64.77
N THR A 5 43.16 -33.51 -65.34
CA THR A 5 42.79 -32.29 -64.60
C THR A 5 41.60 -32.57 -63.69
N LEU A 6 41.86 -32.63 -62.37
CA LEU A 6 40.81 -32.69 -61.34
C LEU A 6 40.09 -31.34 -61.24
N SER A 7 38.86 -31.27 -61.76
CA SER A 7 37.94 -30.15 -61.51
C SER A 7 37.55 -30.09 -60.03
N ARG A 8 37.87 -28.96 -59.38
CA ARG A 8 37.43 -28.66 -58.01
C ARG A 8 35.92 -28.40 -57.99
N PRO A 9 35.13 -29.05 -57.12
CA PRO A 9 33.73 -28.71 -56.95
C PRO A 9 33.62 -27.32 -56.29
N THR A 10 32.99 -26.39 -56.99
CA THR A 10 32.61 -25.09 -56.46
C THR A 10 31.34 -25.29 -55.63
N PHE A 11 31.48 -25.27 -54.31
CA PHE A 11 30.31 -25.20 -53.42
C PHE A 11 29.66 -23.83 -53.58
N SER A 12 28.56 -23.76 -54.32
CA SER A 12 27.69 -22.59 -54.35
C SER A 12 27.06 -22.42 -52.97
N LYS A 13 27.47 -21.38 -52.25
CA LYS A 13 26.92 -21.03 -50.94
C LYS A 13 25.46 -20.65 -51.15
N VAL A 14 24.54 -21.55 -50.78
CA VAL A 14 23.10 -21.27 -50.78
C VAL A 14 22.87 -20.11 -49.79
N GLN A 15 22.84 -18.89 -50.30
CA GLN A 15 22.45 -17.70 -49.56
C GLN A 15 20.93 -17.77 -49.38
N GLY A 16 20.50 -18.14 -48.18
CA GLY A 16 19.10 -18.03 -47.80
C GLY A 16 18.61 -16.59 -47.95
N PRO A 17 17.30 -16.37 -48.17
CA PRO A 17 16.75 -15.03 -48.34
C PRO A 17 17.12 -14.15 -47.13
N ALA A 18 17.73 -12.99 -47.40
CA ALA A 18 18.05 -12.03 -46.36
C ALA A 18 16.76 -11.63 -45.63
N PRO A 19 16.71 -11.71 -44.28
CA PRO A 19 15.50 -11.33 -43.55
C PRO A 19 15.17 -9.87 -43.84
N SER A 20 13.91 -9.57 -44.16
CA SER A 20 13.50 -8.22 -44.55
C SER A 20 13.83 -7.21 -43.45
N PRO A 21 14.32 -6.00 -43.80
CA PRO A 21 14.72 -5.00 -42.81
C PRO A 21 13.55 -4.57 -41.91
N LEU A 22 12.32 -4.66 -42.43
CA LEU A 22 11.09 -4.44 -41.66
C LEU A 22 10.86 -5.53 -40.60
N LEU A 23 11.11 -6.81 -40.92
CA LEU A 23 11.02 -7.90 -39.96
C LEU A 23 12.11 -7.78 -38.88
N GLN A 24 13.33 -7.39 -39.27
CA GLN A 24 14.41 -7.12 -38.31
C GLN A 24 14.06 -5.97 -37.37
N GLY A 25 13.53 -4.86 -37.90
CA GLY A 25 13.08 -3.73 -37.08
C GLY A 25 11.97 -4.12 -36.11
N LEU A 26 10.99 -4.91 -36.56
CA LEU A 26 9.90 -5.40 -35.71
C LEU A 26 10.42 -6.34 -34.60
N LEU A 27 11.35 -7.22 -34.91
CA LEU A 27 11.98 -8.12 -33.92
C LEU A 27 12.79 -7.36 -32.88
N ILE A 28 13.53 -6.33 -33.28
CA ILE A 28 14.28 -5.46 -32.35
C ILE A 28 13.31 -4.68 -31.45
N LEU A 29 12.24 -4.12 -32.03
CA LEU A 29 11.21 -3.41 -31.26
C LEU A 29 10.55 -4.32 -30.24
N LEU A 30 10.10 -5.52 -30.66
CA LEU A 30 9.49 -6.51 -29.78
C LEU A 30 10.45 -6.99 -28.71
N GLY A 31 11.72 -7.23 -29.05
CA GLY A 31 12.76 -7.59 -28.09
C GLY A 31 13.00 -6.50 -27.05
N GLY A 32 13.06 -5.24 -27.48
CA GLY A 32 13.20 -4.09 -26.59
C GLY A 32 12.00 -3.89 -25.66
N VAL A 33 10.78 -3.97 -26.19
CA VAL A 33 9.54 -3.88 -25.39
C VAL A 33 9.45 -5.04 -24.40
N SER A 34 9.77 -6.26 -24.83
CA SER A 34 9.75 -7.44 -23.95
C SER A 34 10.78 -7.31 -22.83
N LEU A 35 12.01 -6.88 -23.14
CA LEU A 35 13.05 -6.62 -22.14
C LEU A 35 12.62 -5.53 -21.15
N PHE A 36 12.03 -4.44 -21.64
CA PHE A 36 11.51 -3.36 -20.81
C PHE A 36 10.41 -3.86 -19.87
N LEU A 37 9.45 -4.63 -20.36
CA LEU A 37 8.39 -5.22 -19.54
C LEU A 37 8.95 -6.16 -18.48
N ILE A 38 9.92 -7.00 -18.83
CA ILE A 38 10.60 -7.88 -17.88
C ILE A 38 11.30 -7.06 -16.79
N LEU A 39 12.00 -5.98 -17.15
CA LEU A 39 12.70 -5.13 -16.20
C LEU A 39 11.72 -4.44 -15.23
N VAL A 40 10.58 -3.94 -15.74
CA VAL A 40 9.53 -3.35 -14.92
C VAL A 40 8.94 -4.39 -13.97
N LEU A 41 8.59 -5.58 -14.46
CA LEU A 41 8.08 -6.68 -13.62
C LEU A 41 9.10 -7.09 -12.55
N SER A 42 10.37 -7.26 -12.93
CA SER A 42 11.45 -7.59 -11.99
C SER A 42 11.64 -6.52 -10.93
N THR A 43 11.47 -5.24 -11.28
CA THR A 43 11.55 -4.15 -10.31
C THR A 43 10.38 -4.21 -9.33
N VAL A 44 9.14 -4.37 -9.81
CA VAL A 44 7.95 -4.50 -8.95
C VAL A 44 8.06 -5.70 -8.01
N ILE A 45 8.42 -6.87 -8.55
CA ILE A 45 8.56 -8.12 -7.78
C ILE A 45 9.77 -8.07 -6.85
N GLY A 46 10.86 -7.44 -7.28
CA GLY A 46 12.08 -7.26 -6.50
C GLY A 46 11.89 -6.30 -5.33
N TYR A 47 11.12 -5.23 -5.53
CA TYR A 47 10.80 -4.26 -4.47
C TYR A 47 9.90 -4.85 -3.39
N ASP A 48 8.94 -5.69 -3.80
CA ASP A 48 8.06 -6.45 -2.90
C ASP A 48 8.86 -7.51 -2.09
N LYS A 49 9.86 -8.15 -2.72
CA LYS A 49 10.80 -9.04 -2.02
C LYS A 49 11.78 -8.32 -1.09
N ALA A 50 12.16 -7.08 -1.41
CA ALA A 50 13.10 -6.28 -0.62
C ALA A 50 12.43 -5.67 0.62
N HIS A 51 11.16 -5.26 0.52
CA HIS A 51 10.36 -4.72 1.62
C HIS A 51 9.41 -5.77 2.22
N LYS A 52 9.86 -7.03 2.31
CA LYS A 52 9.07 -8.13 2.86
C LYS A 52 8.58 -7.77 4.26
N GLY A 53 7.28 -7.52 4.39
CA GLY A 53 6.63 -7.28 5.67
C GLY A 53 6.86 -5.89 6.27
N GLN A 54 7.28 -4.89 5.48
CA GLN A 54 7.42 -3.50 5.95
C GLN A 54 6.53 -2.52 5.17
N VAL A 55 6.06 -1.47 5.83
CA VAL A 55 5.31 -0.36 5.23
C VAL A 55 6.25 0.43 4.30
N PHE A 56 5.73 0.83 3.13
CA PHE A 56 6.54 1.53 2.13
C PHE A 56 6.96 2.93 2.61
N PRO A 57 8.10 3.45 2.10
CA PRO A 57 8.55 4.79 2.43
C PRO A 57 7.55 5.88 2.04
N GLY A 58 7.39 6.86 2.93
CA GLY A 58 6.51 8.00 2.75
C GLY A 58 5.04 7.72 3.09
N VAL A 59 4.72 6.59 3.73
CA VAL A 59 3.37 6.32 4.25
C VAL A 59 3.31 6.73 5.72
N SER A 60 2.35 7.60 6.05
CA SER A 60 2.00 7.98 7.41
C SER A 60 0.53 7.68 7.69
N VAL A 61 0.19 7.54 8.98
CA VAL A 61 -1.19 7.46 9.45
C VAL A 61 -1.41 8.56 10.48
N ALA A 62 -2.37 9.45 10.25
CA ALA A 62 -2.65 10.60 11.11
C ALA A 62 -1.39 11.45 11.42
N GLY A 63 -0.50 11.61 10.44
CA GLY A 63 0.78 12.31 10.60
C GLY A 63 1.88 11.51 11.31
N ILE A 64 1.63 10.25 11.67
CA ILE A 64 2.64 9.35 12.24
C ILE A 64 3.35 8.63 11.10
N ASP A 65 4.65 8.88 10.91
CA ASP A 65 5.45 8.18 9.91
C ASP A 65 5.60 6.69 10.28
N LEU A 66 5.23 5.81 9.35
CA LEU A 66 5.30 4.36 9.49
C LEU A 66 6.33 3.74 8.54
N THR A 67 7.11 4.56 7.84
CA THR A 67 8.13 4.13 6.88
C THR A 67 9.04 3.05 7.46
N GLY A 68 9.12 1.90 6.79
CA GLY A 68 10.02 0.81 7.17
C GLY A 68 9.56 0.00 8.40
N MET A 69 8.43 0.35 9.03
CA MET A 69 7.88 -0.42 10.14
C MET A 69 7.16 -1.67 9.63
N THR A 70 7.25 -2.77 10.38
CA THR A 70 6.36 -3.91 10.19
C THR A 70 4.92 -3.56 10.59
N PRO A 71 3.88 -4.28 10.11
CA PRO A 71 2.51 -4.03 10.55
C PRO A 71 2.33 -4.06 12.07
N VAL A 72 3.11 -4.90 12.77
CA VAL A 72 3.10 -5.01 14.24
C VAL A 72 3.74 -3.78 14.90
N GLU A 73 4.89 -3.32 14.40
CA GLU A 73 5.52 -2.10 14.90
C GLU A 73 4.68 -0.86 14.61
N ALA A 74 4.09 -0.79 13.41
CA ALA A 74 3.18 0.26 13.01
C ALA A 74 1.93 0.30 13.90
N SER A 75 1.30 -0.85 14.20
CA SER A 75 0.14 -0.88 15.09
C SER A 75 0.48 -0.39 16.49
N ASN A 76 1.67 -0.75 17.00
CA ASN A 76 2.13 -0.27 18.30
C ASN A 76 2.36 1.24 18.29
N ALA A 77 3.06 1.76 17.26
CA ALA A 77 3.31 3.19 17.10
C ALA A 77 2.03 4.02 16.97
N ILE A 78 1.05 3.52 16.21
CA ILE A 78 -0.29 4.11 16.08
C ILE A 78 -0.98 4.11 17.45
N SER A 79 -1.01 2.97 18.16
CA SER A 79 -1.69 2.86 19.46
C SER A 79 -1.08 3.77 20.53
N GLU A 80 0.24 3.92 20.54
CA GLU A 80 0.95 4.75 21.51
C GLU A 80 0.69 6.25 21.29
N ARG A 81 0.68 6.68 20.04
CA ARG A 81 0.56 8.10 19.66
C ARG A 81 -0.89 8.56 19.53
N LEU A 82 -1.79 7.73 19.01
CA LEU A 82 -3.23 8.03 18.88
C LEU A 82 -4.00 7.56 20.12
N ASN A 83 -3.73 8.23 21.24
CA ASN A 83 -4.39 7.95 22.52
C ASN A 83 -5.72 8.72 22.71
N TYR A 84 -6.25 9.36 21.68
CA TYR A 84 -7.48 10.15 21.77
C TYR A 84 -8.70 9.35 22.29
N PRO A 85 -8.95 8.09 21.88
CA PRO A 85 -10.04 7.31 22.47
C PRO A 85 -9.89 7.10 23.99
N GLU A 86 -8.65 7.02 24.48
CA GLU A 86 -8.34 6.74 25.89
C GLU A 86 -8.24 8.01 26.75
N ARG A 87 -7.69 9.10 26.20
CA ARG A 87 -7.37 10.35 26.91
C ARG A 87 -8.28 11.52 26.54
N GLY A 88 -9.02 11.39 25.44
CA GLY A 88 -10.00 12.37 25.01
C GLY A 88 -11.10 12.54 26.06
N GLN A 89 -11.72 13.71 26.04
CA GLN A 89 -12.78 14.07 26.98
C GLN A 89 -13.94 14.64 26.18
N VAL A 90 -15.11 14.06 26.38
CA VAL A 90 -16.39 14.54 25.87
C VAL A 90 -17.16 15.04 27.08
N ALA A 91 -17.34 16.35 27.16
CA ALA A 91 -18.08 16.98 28.24
C ALA A 91 -19.55 17.12 27.86
N PHE A 92 -20.42 16.58 28.71
CA PHE A 92 -21.86 16.80 28.68
C PHE A 92 -22.18 17.85 29.74
N GLN A 93 -23.02 18.83 29.40
CA GLN A 93 -23.45 19.87 30.32
C GLN A 93 -24.96 19.96 30.35
N GLU A 94 -25.51 19.98 31.56
CA GLU A 94 -26.91 20.27 31.83
C GLU A 94 -27.01 21.24 33.00
N GLY A 95 -27.50 22.45 32.75
CA GLY A 95 -27.51 23.52 33.75
C GLY A 95 -26.10 23.80 34.31
N SER A 96 -25.93 23.57 35.61
CA SER A 96 -24.64 23.72 36.33
C SER A 96 -23.83 22.42 36.43
N SER A 97 -24.39 21.29 36.03
CA SER A 97 -23.74 19.98 36.13
C SER A 97 -22.94 19.68 34.85
N ILE A 98 -21.73 19.16 35.03
CA ILE A 98 -20.84 18.75 33.93
C ILE A 98 -20.42 17.30 34.17
N TRP A 99 -20.61 16.45 33.16
CA TRP A 99 -20.13 15.07 33.14
C TRP A 99 -19.10 14.92 32.04
N VAL A 100 -17.98 14.28 32.35
CA VAL A 100 -16.90 14.06 31.40
C VAL A 100 -16.80 12.56 31.11
N ALA A 101 -17.04 12.19 29.86
CA ALA A 101 -16.86 10.83 29.37
C ALA A 101 -15.62 10.73 28.51
N ARG A 102 -14.96 9.59 28.52
CA ARG A 102 -13.93 9.26 27.54
C ARG A 102 -14.60 8.77 26.25
N PRO A 103 -14.08 9.08 25.06
CA PRO A 103 -14.65 8.58 23.81
C PRO A 103 -14.77 7.05 23.77
N LYS A 104 -13.84 6.32 24.39
CA LYS A 104 -13.93 4.86 24.56
C LYS A 104 -15.13 4.38 25.37
N GLU A 105 -15.56 5.15 26.38
CA GLU A 105 -16.78 4.85 27.16
C GLU A 105 -18.04 5.08 26.32
N LEU A 106 -17.94 5.97 25.34
CA LEU A 106 -18.97 6.20 24.33
C LEU A 106 -18.87 5.24 23.14
N GLY A 107 -18.06 4.18 23.24
CA GLY A 107 -17.92 3.17 22.18
C GLY A 107 -17.00 3.55 21.03
N LEU A 108 -16.21 4.61 21.13
CA LEU A 108 -15.20 4.93 20.12
C LEU A 108 -13.90 4.15 20.38
N TYR A 109 -13.52 3.28 19.45
CA TYR A 109 -12.30 2.48 19.51
C TYR A 109 -11.40 2.81 18.32
N LEU A 110 -10.08 2.79 18.56
CA LEU A 110 -9.09 2.85 17.49
C LEU A 110 -8.69 1.44 17.10
N ASP A 111 -8.90 1.08 15.84
CA ASP A 111 -8.38 -0.16 15.28
C ASP A 111 -6.98 0.11 14.70
N SER A 112 -6.00 0.07 15.59
CA SER A 112 -4.60 0.30 15.23
C SER A 112 -4.05 -0.81 14.33
N GLN A 113 -4.57 -2.03 14.46
CA GLN A 113 -4.16 -3.16 13.62
C GLN A 113 -4.69 -3.00 12.20
N ALA A 114 -5.97 -2.67 12.02
CA ALA A 114 -6.54 -2.39 10.70
C ALA A 114 -5.90 -1.15 10.05
N SER A 115 -5.61 -0.12 10.84
CA SER A 115 -4.90 1.09 10.36
C SER A 115 -3.48 0.76 9.86
N ALA A 116 -2.73 -0.03 10.64
CA ALA A 116 -1.40 -0.49 10.25
C ALA A 116 -1.44 -1.37 9.00
N MET A 117 -2.45 -2.24 8.89
CA MET A 117 -2.62 -3.07 7.70
C MET A 117 -2.99 -2.25 6.47
N ALA A 118 -3.87 -1.25 6.60
CA ALA A 118 -4.18 -0.34 5.50
C ALA A 118 -2.93 0.42 5.02
N ALA A 119 -2.08 0.87 5.94
CA ALA A 119 -0.79 1.48 5.61
C ALA A 119 0.16 0.51 4.90
N TYR A 120 0.24 -0.74 5.36
CA TYR A 120 1.03 -1.78 4.70
C TYR A 120 0.53 -2.09 3.30
N GLU A 121 -0.77 -2.16 3.09
CA GLU A 121 -1.38 -2.46 1.80
C GLU A 121 -1.31 -1.28 0.80
N THR A 122 -1.03 -0.07 1.29
CA THR A 122 -0.92 1.13 0.45
C THR A 122 0.25 1.00 -0.53
N GLY A 123 -0.04 1.17 -1.83
CA GLY A 123 0.93 0.95 -2.91
C GLY A 123 1.13 -0.53 -3.30
N ARG A 124 0.46 -1.47 -2.63
CA ARG A 124 0.42 -2.91 -2.96
C ARG A 124 -0.90 -3.34 -3.58
N GLN A 125 -1.95 -2.52 -3.51
CA GLN A 125 -3.26 -2.78 -4.09
C GLN A 125 -3.45 -2.10 -5.45
N GLY A 126 -4.42 -2.58 -6.23
CA GLY A 126 -4.74 -2.08 -7.58
C GLY A 126 -3.92 -2.73 -8.71
N THR A 127 -4.08 -2.19 -9.90
CA THR A 127 -3.34 -2.54 -11.12
C THR A 127 -1.86 -2.17 -11.00
N ILE A 128 -1.01 -2.76 -11.85
CA ILE A 128 0.44 -2.50 -11.84
C ILE A 128 0.76 -1.01 -12.01
N PHE A 129 -0.02 -0.28 -12.83
CA PHE A 129 0.17 1.15 -13.04
C PHE A 129 -0.20 1.97 -11.80
N GLU A 130 -1.34 1.66 -11.16
CA GLU A 130 -1.77 2.33 -9.91
C GLU A 130 -0.74 2.15 -8.78
N ARG A 131 -0.20 0.94 -8.64
CA ARG A 131 0.86 0.64 -7.66
C ARG A 131 2.09 1.51 -7.88
N LEU A 132 2.57 1.63 -9.12
CA LEU A 132 3.73 2.45 -9.45
C LEU A 132 3.48 3.94 -9.17
N THR A 133 2.30 4.45 -9.54
CA THR A 133 1.94 5.85 -9.26
C THR A 133 1.82 6.12 -7.77
N ALA A 134 1.23 5.20 -7.00
CA ALA A 134 1.07 5.32 -5.56
C ALA A 134 2.43 5.28 -4.85
N GLN A 135 3.33 4.37 -5.26
CA GLN A 135 4.69 4.30 -4.71
C GLN A 135 5.49 5.56 -5.03
N PHE A 136 5.41 6.07 -6.27
CA PHE A 136 6.09 7.31 -6.65
C PHE A 136 5.54 8.52 -5.90
N SER A 137 4.21 8.60 -5.72
CA SER A 137 3.57 9.66 -4.94
C SER A 137 3.97 9.59 -3.47
N ALA A 138 3.93 8.41 -2.86
CA ALA A 138 4.36 8.22 -1.48
C ALA A 138 5.82 8.64 -1.28
N TRP A 139 6.70 8.26 -2.19
CA TRP A 139 8.11 8.66 -2.10
C TRP A 139 8.33 10.16 -2.30
N ARG A 140 7.59 10.81 -3.22
CA ARG A 140 7.79 12.23 -3.55
C ARG A 140 7.11 13.19 -2.59
N SER A 141 5.85 12.94 -2.23
CA SER A 141 5.01 13.87 -1.46
C SER A 141 4.56 13.31 -0.11
N GLY A 142 4.82 12.04 0.17
CA GLY A 142 4.17 11.33 1.24
C GLY A 142 2.70 11.01 0.92
N VAL A 143 2.16 10.02 1.62
CA VAL A 143 0.74 9.67 1.67
C VAL A 143 0.36 9.58 3.13
N ASP A 144 -0.55 10.44 3.58
CA ASP A 144 -1.11 10.40 4.93
C ASP A 144 -2.49 9.77 4.93
N LEU A 145 -2.64 8.66 5.64
CA LEU A 145 -3.87 7.90 5.74
C LEU A 145 -4.64 8.28 7.02
N PRO A 146 -5.98 8.38 6.96
CA PRO A 146 -6.76 8.53 8.16
C PRO A 146 -6.71 7.26 9.01
N PRO A 147 -6.66 7.37 10.36
CA PRO A 147 -6.73 6.21 11.23
C PRO A 147 -8.14 5.61 11.20
N LEU A 148 -8.24 4.28 11.26
CA LEU A 148 -9.51 3.59 11.29
C LEU A 148 -10.08 3.59 12.71
N LEU A 149 -11.17 4.31 12.89
CA LEU A 149 -11.95 4.37 14.12
C LEU A 149 -13.21 3.53 13.97
N VAL A 150 -13.51 2.73 14.98
CA VAL A 150 -14.72 1.91 15.08
C VAL A 150 -15.62 2.55 16.13
N TYR A 151 -16.90 2.74 15.81
CA TYR A 151 -17.88 3.29 16.73
C TYR A 151 -18.95 2.25 17.07
N ASP A 152 -19.03 1.88 18.34
CA ASP A 152 -20.08 1.02 18.87
C ASP A 152 -21.21 1.88 19.46
N GLU A 153 -22.29 2.02 18.69
CA GLU A 153 -23.48 2.75 19.13
C GLU A 153 -24.14 2.15 20.38
N ARG A 154 -23.97 0.85 20.64
CA ARG A 154 -24.59 0.19 21.79
C ARG A 154 -23.95 0.72 23.07
N ALA A 155 -22.62 0.74 23.13
CA ALA A 155 -21.89 1.30 24.26
C ALA A 155 -22.26 2.78 24.50
N ALA A 156 -22.40 3.58 23.44
CA ALA A 156 -22.86 4.96 23.55
C ALA A 156 -24.27 5.05 24.17
N ARG A 157 -25.21 4.23 23.70
CA ARG A 157 -26.58 4.20 24.23
C ARG A 157 -26.61 3.76 25.69
N ASP A 158 -25.83 2.76 26.05
CA ASP A 158 -25.76 2.25 27.42
C ASP A 158 -25.19 3.32 28.36
N TYR A 159 -24.15 4.05 27.94
CA TYR A 159 -23.59 5.18 28.69
C TYR A 159 -24.64 6.30 28.88
N LEU A 160 -25.28 6.74 27.79
CA LEU A 160 -26.26 7.82 27.84
C LEU A 160 -27.51 7.43 28.65
N THR A 161 -27.94 6.18 28.60
CA THR A 161 -29.06 5.68 29.41
C THR A 161 -28.68 5.65 30.90
N GLY A 162 -27.44 5.26 31.22
CA GLY A 162 -26.90 5.36 32.57
C GLY A 162 -26.89 6.80 33.09
N LEU A 163 -26.43 7.74 32.26
CA LEU A 163 -26.42 9.16 32.59
C LEU A 163 -27.84 9.72 32.77
N ALA A 164 -28.77 9.35 31.90
CA ALA A 164 -30.18 9.76 32.01
C ALA A 164 -30.81 9.28 33.32
N ASN A 165 -30.57 8.05 33.76
CA ASN A 165 -31.08 7.55 35.05
C ASN A 165 -30.52 8.31 36.26
N GLU A 166 -29.32 8.92 36.14
CA GLU A 166 -28.73 9.75 37.19
C GLU A 166 -29.37 11.15 37.26
N ILE A 167 -29.74 11.68 36.09
CA ILE A 167 -30.31 13.01 35.88
C ILE A 167 -31.84 13.03 36.12
N ASP A 168 -32.57 12.08 35.52
CA ASP A 168 -34.04 11.93 35.59
C ASP A 168 -34.47 11.37 36.96
N LYS A 169 -34.16 12.09 38.03
CA LYS A 169 -34.74 11.80 39.34
C LYS A 169 -36.17 12.35 39.35
N PRO A 170 -37.18 11.52 39.67
CA PRO A 170 -38.54 12.01 39.79
C PRO A 170 -38.61 13.05 40.92
N ILE A 171 -39.22 14.19 40.60
CA ILE A 171 -39.60 15.26 41.54
C ILE A 171 -40.63 14.79 42.56
#